data_AF-A0A075G1B1-F1
#
_entry.id   AF-A0A075G1B1-F1
#
_cell.length_a   1.000
_cell.length_b   1.000
_cell.length_c   1.000
_cell.angle_alpha   90.00
_cell.angle_beta   90.00
_cell.angle_gamma   90.00
#
_symmetry.space_group_name_H-M   'P 1'
#
loop_
_entity.id
_entity.type
_entity.pdbx_description
1 polymer ?
#
loop_
_entity_poly.entity_id
_entity_poly.type
_entity_poly.pdbx_seq_one_letter_code
_entity_poly.pdbx_strand_id
1 'polypeptide(L)'
;MIMELTSEEKATLNGEHGDTLQTAYRILVATGEATNAEKLVPIKWAHLSGVNYNTIGDAGEQFLRELSKDARVKVKATVNPMGIDFDHISNFNHIDDEFIKKQASIRDSYIRMGVEPTFSCTPYDIFDLPEKIPKFHLLKAMLPSLQTHLVD
;
A
#
# COMPACT_ATOMS: atom_id res chain seq x y z
N MET A 1 18.27 -19.31 -5.49
CA MET A 1 17.41 -19.57 -6.66
C MET A 1 16.96 -18.22 -7.22
N ILE A 2 16.74 -18.12 -8.53
CA ILE A 2 16.18 -16.90 -9.14
C ILE A 2 14.66 -17.05 -9.13
N MET A 3 13.92 -16.01 -8.72
CA MET A 3 12.46 -16.03 -8.71
C MET A 3 11.88 -16.17 -10.12
N GLU A 4 10.79 -16.92 -10.26
CA GLU A 4 10.00 -17.01 -11.48
C GLU A 4 9.05 -15.82 -11.59
N LEU A 5 9.29 -14.97 -12.59
CA LEU A 5 8.46 -13.82 -12.93
C LEU A 5 7.79 -14.03 -14.29
N THR A 6 6.50 -13.68 -14.37
CA THR A 6 5.75 -13.57 -15.62
C THR A 6 6.28 -12.43 -16.49
N SER A 7 5.89 -12.40 -17.77
CA SER A 7 6.31 -11.36 -18.71
C SER A 7 5.92 -9.95 -18.26
N GLU A 8 4.71 -9.77 -17.71
CA GLU A 8 4.23 -8.48 -17.18
C GLU A 8 5.06 -8.00 -15.98
N GLU A 9 5.46 -8.92 -15.10
CA GLU A 9 6.27 -8.59 -13.93
C GLU A 9 7.70 -8.22 -14.30
N LYS A 10 8.26 -8.90 -15.30
CA LYS A 10 9.57 -8.56 -15.87
C LYS A 10 9.53 -7.18 -16.53
N ALA A 11 8.51 -6.91 -17.34
CA ALA A 11 8.30 -5.60 -17.95
C ALA A 11 8.19 -4.49 -16.89
N THR A 12 7.41 -4.74 -15.82
CA THR A 12 7.28 -3.79 -14.70
C THR A 12 8.62 -3.56 -13.99
N LEU A 13 9.37 -4.62 -13.71
CA LEU A 13 10.69 -4.54 -13.10
C LEU A 13 11.70 -3.78 -13.98
N ASN A 14 11.54 -3.85 -15.31
CA ASN A 14 12.34 -3.11 -16.28
C ASN A 14 11.91 -1.65 -16.44
N GLY A 15 10.85 -1.20 -15.76
CA GLY A 15 10.39 0.18 -15.77
C GLY A 15 9.36 0.51 -16.85
N GLU A 16 8.86 -0.48 -17.59
CA GLU A 16 7.90 -0.27 -18.69
C GLU A 16 6.54 0.28 -18.23
N HIS A 17 6.27 0.23 -16.91
CA HIS A 17 5.05 0.76 -16.29
C HIS A 17 5.32 1.91 -15.31
N GLY A 18 6.48 2.56 -15.42
CA GLY A 18 6.85 3.75 -14.63
C GLY A 18 7.60 3.45 -13.33
N ASP A 19 8.30 4.47 -12.84
CA ASP A 19 9.33 4.38 -11.78
C ASP A 19 8.76 3.91 -10.44
N THR A 20 7.54 4.33 -10.11
CA THR A 20 6.82 3.94 -8.89
C THR A 20 6.59 2.44 -8.84
N LEU A 21 6.07 1.87 -9.93
CA LEU A 21 5.83 0.43 -10.02
C LEU A 21 7.13 -0.36 -10.16
N GLN A 22 8.12 0.20 -10.86
CA GLN A 22 9.45 -0.39 -10.91
C GLN A 22 10.05 -0.53 -9.50
N THR A 23 9.96 0.53 -8.69
CA THR A 23 10.45 0.54 -7.31
C THR A 23 9.71 -0.48 -6.46
N ALA A 24 8.39 -0.54 -6.56
CA ALA A 24 7.57 -1.54 -5.89
C ALA A 24 8.00 -2.97 -6.25
N TYR A 25 8.20 -3.25 -7.54
CA TYR A 25 8.63 -4.56 -8.02
C TYR A 25 10.05 -4.93 -7.59
N ARG A 26 10.98 -3.97 -7.56
CA ARG A 26 12.32 -4.18 -7.01
C ARG A 26 12.27 -4.62 -5.54
N ILE A 27 11.40 -4.00 -4.74
CA ILE A 27 11.22 -4.38 -3.32
C ILE A 27 10.64 -5.80 -3.22
N LEU A 28 9.60 -6.13 -4.00
CA LEU A 28 8.99 -7.47 -4.00
C LEU A 28 9.98 -8.56 -4.41
N VAL A 29 10.74 -8.34 -5.49
CA VAL A 29 11.74 -9.30 -5.97
C VAL A 29 12.86 -9.47 -4.94
N ALA A 30 13.42 -8.37 -4.42
CA ALA A 30 14.47 -8.45 -3.40
C ALA A 30 13.99 -9.19 -2.13
N THR A 31 12.73 -8.95 -1.71
CA THR A 31 12.13 -9.64 -0.57
C THR A 31 11.94 -11.14 -0.86
N GLY A 32 11.45 -11.48 -2.05
CA GLY A 32 11.26 -12.87 -2.44
C GLY A 32 12.59 -13.62 -2.57
N GLU A 33 13.63 -13.00 -3.15
CA GLU A 33 14.97 -13.57 -3.20
C GLU A 33 15.56 -13.80 -1.80
N ALA A 34 15.43 -12.82 -0.90
CA ALA A 34 15.90 -12.92 0.48
C ALA A 34 15.17 -14.02 1.28
N THR A 35 13.94 -14.37 0.88
CA THR A 35 13.11 -15.38 1.54
C THR A 35 13.06 -16.71 0.79
N ASN A 36 13.83 -16.87 -0.30
CA ASN A 36 13.79 -18.02 -1.21
C ASN A 36 12.39 -18.33 -1.76
N ALA A 37 11.58 -17.31 -1.99
CA ALA A 37 10.29 -17.45 -2.65
C ALA A 37 10.48 -17.89 -4.11
N GLU A 38 9.67 -18.85 -4.57
CA GLU A 38 9.73 -19.32 -5.95
C GLU A 38 9.13 -18.32 -6.93
N LYS A 39 8.02 -17.67 -6.55
CA LYS A 39 7.24 -16.75 -7.40
C LYS A 39 6.40 -15.79 -6.58
N LEU A 40 5.92 -14.73 -7.24
CA LEU A 40 4.92 -13.81 -6.68
C LEU A 40 3.51 -14.38 -6.84
N VAL A 41 2.66 -14.19 -5.84
CA VAL A 41 1.27 -14.70 -5.84
C VAL A 41 0.27 -13.55 -5.95
N PRO A 42 -0.72 -13.63 -6.86
CA PRO A 42 -1.77 -12.64 -6.95
C PRO A 42 -2.64 -12.65 -5.69
N ILE A 43 -3.03 -11.47 -5.23
CA ILE A 43 -3.98 -11.30 -4.12
C ILE A 43 -5.24 -10.58 -4.57
N LYS A 44 -6.26 -10.63 -3.71
CA LYS A 44 -7.51 -9.89 -3.88
C LYS A 44 -7.70 -8.77 -2.85
N TRP A 45 -6.98 -8.84 -1.72
CA TRP A 45 -7.06 -7.87 -0.63
C TRP A 45 -5.70 -7.76 0.07
N ALA A 46 -5.29 -6.52 0.38
CA ALA A 46 -4.20 -6.21 1.30
C ALA A 46 -4.69 -5.37 2.50
N HIS A 47 -4.14 -5.62 3.68
CA HIS A 47 -4.28 -4.74 4.83
C HIS A 47 -2.93 -4.08 5.12
N LEU A 48 -2.91 -2.75 5.07
CA LEU A 48 -1.69 -1.95 5.08
C LEU A 48 -1.31 -1.55 6.51
N SER A 49 -0.03 -1.76 6.82
CA SER A 49 0.65 -1.21 7.99
C SER A 49 1.38 0.09 7.62
N GLY A 50 2.04 0.73 8.59
CA GLY A 50 2.87 1.91 8.33
C GLY A 50 2.08 3.21 8.16
N VAL A 51 0.99 3.35 8.90
CA VAL A 51 0.10 4.53 8.87
C VAL A 51 0.33 5.49 10.04
N ASN A 52 0.96 5.04 11.12
CA ASN A 52 1.20 5.88 12.29
C ASN A 52 2.52 6.65 12.11
N TYR A 53 2.49 7.98 12.22
CA TYR A 53 3.70 8.80 12.07
C TYR A 53 4.80 8.42 13.07
N ASN A 54 4.46 7.99 14.29
CA ASN A 54 5.44 7.51 15.26
C ASN A 54 6.21 6.27 14.80
N THR A 55 5.67 5.51 13.84
CA THR A 55 6.29 4.28 13.35
C THR A 55 7.11 4.49 12.08
N ILE A 56 6.72 5.43 11.23
CA ILE A 56 7.36 5.62 9.91
C ILE A 56 8.21 6.90 9.85
N GLY A 57 7.98 7.85 10.76
CA GLY A 57 8.69 9.11 10.86
C GLY A 57 8.63 9.96 9.59
N ASP A 58 9.50 10.97 9.53
CA ASP A 58 9.58 11.89 8.38
C ASP A 58 9.94 11.19 7.07
N ALA A 59 10.86 10.24 7.13
CA ALA A 59 11.27 9.51 5.93
C ALA A 59 10.10 8.71 5.32
N GLY A 60 9.31 8.04 6.17
CA GLY A 60 8.13 7.31 5.73
C GLY A 60 7.00 8.22 5.25
N GLU A 61 6.75 9.33 5.95
CA GLU A 61 5.77 10.34 5.51
C GLU A 61 6.15 10.93 4.16
N GLN A 62 7.39 11.37 3.98
CA GLN A 62 7.87 11.91 2.72
C GLN A 62 7.80 10.87 1.60
N PHE A 63 8.26 9.64 1.86
CA PHE A 63 8.19 8.57 0.88
C PHE A 63 6.75 8.30 0.42
N LEU A 64 5.83 8.16 1.38
CA LEU A 64 4.42 7.89 1.08
C LEU A 64 3.76 9.06 0.34
N ARG A 65 4.08 10.29 0.73
CA ARG A 65 3.55 11.50 0.08
C ARG A 65 4.01 11.62 -1.36
N GLU A 66 5.28 11.34 -1.64
CA GLU A 66 5.81 11.31 -3.01
C GLU A 66 5.19 10.17 -3.83
N LEU A 67 5.15 8.96 -3.27
CA LEU A 67 4.54 7.77 -3.88
C LEU A 67 3.06 8.01 -4.24
N SER A 68 2.31 8.71 -3.39
CA SER A 68 0.88 8.95 -3.60
C SER A 68 0.54 9.82 -4.83
N LYS A 69 1.53 10.52 -5.41
CA LYS A 69 1.30 11.42 -6.55
C LYS A 69 0.83 10.67 -7.78
N ASP A 70 1.38 9.48 -8.02
CA ASP A 70 1.15 8.67 -9.21
C ASP A 70 0.73 7.22 -8.88
N ALA A 71 1.02 6.71 -7.68
CA ALA A 71 0.60 5.36 -7.27
C ALA A 71 -0.92 5.24 -7.09
N ARG A 72 -1.45 4.07 -7.47
CA ARG A 72 -2.80 3.62 -7.12
C ARG A 72 -2.76 2.15 -6.70
N VAL A 73 -3.63 1.77 -5.77
CA VAL A 73 -3.80 0.36 -5.40
C VAL A 73 -4.56 -0.39 -6.48
N LYS A 74 -4.17 -1.64 -6.76
CA LYS A 74 -4.83 -2.49 -7.79
C LYS A 74 -5.94 -3.39 -7.23
N VAL A 75 -5.89 -3.62 -5.93
CA VAL A 75 -6.77 -4.54 -5.20
C VAL A 75 -7.41 -3.78 -4.06
N LYS A 76 -8.48 -4.32 -3.47
CA LYS A 76 -9.01 -3.73 -2.22
C LYS A 76 -7.86 -3.61 -1.24
N ALA A 77 -7.64 -2.41 -0.72
CA ALA A 77 -6.63 -2.14 0.27
C ALA A 77 -7.31 -1.45 1.44
N THR A 78 -7.06 -1.92 2.65
CA THR A 78 -7.53 -1.31 3.91
C THR A 78 -6.32 -0.92 4.72
N VAL A 79 -6.48 -0.08 5.73
CA VAL A 79 -5.34 0.45 6.50
C VAL A 79 -5.59 0.35 8.00
N ASN A 80 -4.51 0.07 8.71
CA ASN A 80 -4.46 0.05 10.17
C ASN A 80 -4.90 1.40 10.78
N PRO A 81 -5.15 1.45 12.10
CA PRO A 81 -5.39 2.70 12.80
C PRO A 81 -4.19 3.64 12.72
N MET A 82 -4.48 4.91 12.45
CA MET A 82 -3.52 6.01 12.54
C MET A 82 -3.25 6.42 13.99
N GLY A 83 -2.21 7.22 14.22
CA GLY A 83 -1.82 7.67 15.56
C GLY A 83 -2.74 8.69 16.20
N ILE A 84 -3.79 9.14 15.50
CA ILE A 84 -4.71 10.20 15.94
C ILE A 84 -6.13 9.87 15.50
N ASP A 85 -7.10 10.11 16.38
CA ASP A 85 -8.50 10.24 16.01
C ASP A 85 -8.79 11.68 15.59
N PHE A 86 -8.95 11.91 14.28
CA PHE A 86 -9.21 13.24 13.73
C PHE A 86 -10.61 13.76 14.05
N ASP A 87 -11.58 12.88 14.29
CA ASP A 87 -12.94 13.30 14.59
C ASP A 87 -12.99 13.92 16.00
N HIS A 88 -12.14 13.42 16.90
CA HIS A 88 -12.12 13.80 18.31
C HIS A 88 -10.85 14.56 18.73
N ILE A 89 -10.04 15.03 17.77
CA ILE A 89 -8.72 15.66 18.04
C ILE A 89 -8.82 16.90 18.94
N SER A 90 -9.92 17.64 18.87
CA SER A 90 -10.19 18.81 19.71
C SER A 90 -10.26 18.50 21.21
N ASN A 91 -10.41 17.22 21.58
CA ASN A 91 -10.37 16.78 22.98
C ASN A 91 -8.94 16.59 23.50
N PHE A 92 -7.92 16.70 22.65
CA PHE A 92 -6.53 16.35 22.95
C PHE A 92 -5.57 17.52 22.70
N ASN A 93 -5.67 18.57 23.53
CA ASN A 93 -4.87 19.79 23.42
C ASN A 93 -3.35 19.63 23.66
N HIS A 94 -2.88 18.42 23.96
CA HIS A 94 -1.47 18.12 24.25
C HIS A 94 -0.74 17.49 23.06
N ILE A 95 -1.44 17.19 21.96
CA ILE A 95 -0.84 16.62 20.76
C ILE A 95 -0.22 17.76 19.95
N ASP A 96 1.03 17.56 19.54
CA ASP A 96 1.78 18.55 18.79
C ASP A 96 1.20 18.79 17.38
N ASP A 97 1.15 20.05 16.96
CA ASP A 97 0.58 20.46 15.67
C ASP A 97 1.37 19.88 14.48
N GLU A 98 2.68 19.69 14.65
CA GLU A 98 3.52 19.09 13.62
C GLU A 98 3.17 17.61 13.44
N PHE A 99 3.03 16.87 14.54
CA PHE A 99 2.51 15.50 14.55
C PHE A 99 1.15 15.39 13.84
N ILE A 100 0.20 16.28 14.14
CA ILE A 100 -1.13 16.31 13.50
C ILE A 100 -1.00 16.50 11.99
N LYS A 101 -0.19 17.46 11.53
CA LYS A 101 0.04 17.72 10.11
C LYS A 101 0.66 16.54 9.39
N LYS A 102 1.66 15.90 10.02
CA LYS A 102 2.35 14.73 9.46
C LYS A 102 1.43 13.52 9.38
N GLN A 103 0.65 13.28 10.43
CA GLN A 103 -0.34 12.21 10.44
C GLN A 103 -1.43 12.42 9.38
N ALA A 104 -1.86 13.68 9.15
CA ALA A 104 -2.81 14.02 8.09
C ALA A 104 -2.22 13.80 6.70
N SER A 105 -0.95 14.17 6.48
CA SER A 105 -0.24 13.90 5.23
C SER A 105 -0.24 12.40 4.87
N ILE A 106 0.02 11.54 5.86
CA ILE A 106 -0.02 10.08 5.69
C ILE A 106 -1.41 9.58 5.33
N ARG A 107 -2.43 10.01 6.09
CA ARG A 107 -3.84 9.68 5.87
C ARG A 107 -4.27 10.03 4.44
N ASP A 108 -4.00 11.27 4.04
CA ASP A 108 -4.41 11.82 2.75
C ASP A 108 -3.67 11.15 1.59
N SER A 109 -2.42 10.74 1.82
CA SER A 109 -1.64 9.96 0.84
C SER A 109 -2.27 8.60 0.58
N TYR A 110 -2.70 7.87 1.60
CA TYR A 110 -3.42 6.60 1.42
C TYR A 110 -4.77 6.77 0.72
N ILE A 111 -5.55 7.78 1.11
CA ILE A 111 -6.83 8.09 0.46
C ILE A 111 -6.61 8.40 -1.03
N ARG A 112 -5.61 9.23 -1.36
CA ARG A 112 -5.26 9.58 -2.74
C ARG A 112 -4.90 8.35 -3.58
N MET A 113 -4.22 7.35 -2.98
CA MET A 113 -3.88 6.10 -3.66
C MET A 113 -5.08 5.15 -3.86
N GLY A 114 -6.25 5.47 -3.33
CA GLY A 114 -7.45 4.63 -3.41
C GLY A 114 -7.55 3.56 -2.32
N VAL A 115 -6.82 3.73 -1.21
CA VAL A 115 -6.95 2.86 -0.04
C VAL A 115 -8.24 3.19 0.69
N GLU A 116 -8.96 2.15 1.10
CA GLU A 116 -10.14 2.27 1.97
C GLU A 116 -9.71 2.84 3.33
N PRO A 117 -10.24 4.00 3.74
CA PRO A 117 -9.87 4.69 4.98
C PRO A 117 -10.50 4.03 6.22
N THR A 118 -10.27 2.73 6.41
CA THR A 118 -10.83 1.96 7.54
C THR A 118 -10.30 2.40 8.90
N PHE A 119 -9.02 2.76 8.94
CA PHE A 119 -8.27 3.08 10.16
C PHE A 119 -8.59 2.13 11.35
N SER A 120 -8.65 0.83 11.06
CA SER A 120 -9.04 -0.21 12.00
C SER A 120 -8.08 -1.39 11.88
N CYS A 121 -7.76 -2.02 13.01
CA CYS A 121 -6.99 -3.27 13.06
C CYS A 121 -7.86 -4.51 12.79
N THR A 122 -9.19 -4.34 12.79
CA THR A 122 -10.17 -5.40 12.53
C THR A 122 -11.00 -5.12 11.27
N PRO A 123 -10.37 -4.98 10.09
CA PRO A 123 -11.10 -4.65 8.85
C PRO A 123 -12.09 -5.75 8.41
N TYR A 124 -11.93 -6.96 8.93
CA TYR A 124 -12.81 -8.12 8.71
C TYR A 124 -14.14 -8.02 9.46
N ASP A 125 -14.27 -7.12 10.44
CA ASP A 125 -15.58 -6.81 11.06
C ASP A 125 -16.40 -5.84 10.20
N ILE A 126 -15.74 -5.17 9.24
CA ILE A 126 -16.32 -4.13 8.37
C ILE A 126 -16.61 -4.69 6.97
N PHE A 127 -15.79 -5.62 6.49
CA PHE A 127 -15.90 -6.18 5.14
C PHE A 127 -15.83 -7.70 5.11
N ASP A 128 -16.53 -8.28 4.14
CA ASP A 128 -16.45 -9.69 3.84
C ASP A 128 -15.05 -10.10 3.34
N LEU A 129 -14.55 -11.21 3.89
CA LEU A 129 -13.30 -11.81 3.45
C LEU A 129 -13.46 -12.44 2.06
N PRO A 130 -12.46 -12.32 1.17
CA PRO A 130 -12.47 -13.00 -0.11
C PRO A 130 -12.47 -14.51 0.09
N GLU A 131 -13.30 -15.21 -0.68
CA GLU A 131 -13.55 -16.66 -0.57
C GLU A 131 -12.31 -17.57 -0.62
N LYS A 132 -11.15 -17.06 -1.08
CA LYS A 132 -9.89 -17.81 -1.17
C LYS A 132 -8.72 -16.95 -0.72
N ILE A 133 -8.19 -17.24 0.46
CA ILE A 133 -6.89 -16.71 0.93
C ILE A 133 -5.82 -17.73 0.50
N PRO A 134 -4.90 -17.41 -0.42
CA PRO A 134 -3.79 -18.31 -0.73
C PRO A 134 -2.92 -18.51 0.51
N LYS A 135 -2.58 -19.78 0.80
CA LYS A 135 -1.68 -20.13 1.91
C LYS A 135 -0.29 -19.52 1.67
N PHE A 136 0.19 -18.72 2.62
CA PHE A 136 1.55 -18.17 2.80
C PHE A 136 2.50 -18.22 1.58
N HIS A 137 2.41 -17.21 0.70
CA HIS A 137 3.40 -16.87 -0.34
C HIS A 137 3.35 -15.34 -0.61
N LEU A 138 4.43 -14.74 -1.12
CA LEU A 138 4.60 -13.28 -1.28
C LEU A 138 3.49 -12.64 -2.15
N LEU A 139 2.91 -11.52 -1.70
CA LEU A 139 1.62 -10.98 -2.17
C LEU A 139 1.78 -9.75 -3.11
N LYS A 140 1.05 -9.73 -4.25
CA LYS A 140 1.06 -8.61 -5.23
C LYS A 140 0.02 -7.51 -4.92
N ALA A 141 0.38 -6.43 -4.23
CA ALA A 141 -0.57 -5.37 -3.86
C ALA A 141 -0.61 -4.12 -4.78
N MET A 142 0.39 -3.91 -5.65
CA MET A 142 0.55 -2.66 -6.41
C MET A 142 0.72 -2.93 -7.91
N LEU A 143 -0.23 -2.47 -8.74
CA LEU A 143 -0.24 -2.59 -10.20
C LEU A 143 -1.12 -1.48 -10.79
N PRO A 144 -0.88 -1.02 -12.03
CA PRO A 144 -1.65 0.07 -12.63
C PRO A 144 -3.01 -0.45 -13.12
N SER A 145 -4.05 0.36 -12.94
CA SER A 145 -5.28 0.24 -13.71
C SER A 145 -5.01 0.75 -15.12
N LEU A 146 -4.86 -0.17 -16.08
CA LEU A 146 -5.03 0.19 -17.50
C LEU A 146 -6.51 0.53 -17.71
N GLN A 147 -6.85 1.82 -17.63
CA GLN A 147 -8.02 2.34 -18.33
C GLN A 147 -7.71 2.26 -19.83
N THR A 148 -8.00 1.12 -20.45
CA THR A 148 -8.29 1.12 -21.87
C THR A 148 -9.63 1.81 -22.04
N HIS A 149 -9.59 3.08 -22.46
CA HIS A 149 -10.63 3.65 -23.29
C HIS A 149 -10.77 2.75 -24.52
N LEU A 150 -11.72 1.83 -24.49
CA LEU A 150 -12.37 1.39 -25.71
C LEU A 150 -13.47 2.42 -25.96
N VAL A 151 -13.15 3.32 -26.88
CA VAL A 151 -14.10 4.02 -27.73
C VAL A 151 -15.02 2.97 -28.35
N ASP A 152 -16.32 3.25 -28.36
CA ASP A 152 -17.44 2.59 -29.09
C ASP A 152 -17.15 1.29 -29.88
#